data_AF-A0A484AUK2-F1
#
_entry.id   AF-A0A484AUK2-F1
#
_cell.length_a   1.000
_cell.length_b   1.000
_cell.length_c   1.000
_cell.angle_alpha   90.00
_cell.angle_beta   90.00
_cell.angle_gamma   90.00
#
_symmetry.space_group_name_H-M   'P 1'
#
loop_
_entity.id
_entity.type
_entity.pdbx_description
1 polymer ?
#
loop_
_entity_poly.entity_id
_entity_poly.type
_entity_poly.pdbx_seq_one_letter_code
_entity_poly.pdbx_strand_id
1 'polypeptide(L)'
;MAMLSDDFKYFSSNISCHSLLHASYSYRCSMSRELEECHEIINFFNYFELMYCYLRIDDRAMESFAFFLLLLASLAYLLLMSIVVDHFLTPTVKILALNLRLNEYFAGVTLLAFCNSSPDFVANLMPIRKRGALFTCVIGNSLAVLLVCGGMICFLRPFKIDGHSTVQNLLFLVLAIDLLHFLIVSEEKVSRAECSILLCFYVIFLIVNIADLLLIKYTIK
;
A
#
# COMPACT_ATOMS: atom_id res chain seq x y z
N MET A 1 8.21 -37.13 -23.25
CA MET A 1 6.92 -36.80 -22.62
C MET A 1 7.10 -35.94 -21.36
N ALA A 2 8.10 -36.21 -20.50
CA ALA A 2 8.42 -35.37 -19.33
C ALA A 2 8.89 -33.94 -19.65
N MET A 3 9.60 -33.73 -20.77
CA MET A 3 10.06 -32.40 -21.17
C MET A 3 8.91 -31.42 -21.47
N LEU A 4 7.80 -31.91 -22.04
CA LEU A 4 6.66 -31.08 -22.40
C LEU A 4 5.83 -30.64 -21.18
N SER A 5 5.83 -31.44 -20.11
CA SER A 5 5.19 -31.09 -18.84
C SER A 5 5.98 -30.04 -18.05
N ASP A 6 7.31 -30.07 -18.14
CA ASP A 6 8.16 -29.08 -17.46
C ASP A 6 8.08 -27.71 -18.14
N ASP A 7 8.08 -27.68 -19.48
CA ASP A 7 7.88 -26.45 -20.25
C ASP A 7 6.48 -25.85 -20.01
N PHE A 8 5.45 -26.69 -19.93
CA PHE A 8 4.08 -26.24 -19.62
C PHE A 8 3.96 -25.69 -18.19
N LYS A 9 4.67 -26.28 -17.21
CA LYS A 9 4.68 -25.82 -15.83
C LYS A 9 5.44 -24.50 -15.67
N TYR A 10 6.56 -24.35 -16.39
CA TYR A 10 7.31 -23.10 -16.47
C TYR A 10 6.46 -21.99 -17.12
N PHE A 11 5.73 -22.31 -18.18
CA PHE A 11 4.83 -21.39 -18.86
C PHE A 11 3.65 -20.98 -17.96
N SER A 12 2.96 -21.92 -17.31
CA SER A 12 1.85 -21.63 -16.37
C SER A 12 2.29 -20.76 -15.18
N SER A 13 3.52 -20.94 -14.68
CA SER A 13 4.08 -20.13 -13.59
C SER A 13 4.44 -18.69 -13.98
N ASN A 14 4.56 -18.39 -15.28
CA ASN A 14 5.02 -17.08 -15.78
C ASN A 14 3.92 -16.29 -16.50
N ILE A 15 2.72 -16.84 -16.65
CA ILE A 15 1.60 -16.15 -17.28
C ILE A 15 0.80 -15.39 -16.23
N SER A 16 0.61 -14.10 -16.49
CA SER A 16 -0.27 -13.26 -15.68
C SER A 16 -1.72 -13.72 -15.74
N CYS A 17 -2.41 -13.68 -14.61
CA CYS A 17 -3.85 -13.98 -14.50
C CYS A 17 -4.73 -13.09 -15.42
N HIS A 18 -4.22 -11.94 -15.88
CA HIS A 18 -4.88 -11.06 -16.87
C HIS A 18 -5.14 -11.76 -18.22
N SER A 19 -4.35 -12.77 -18.59
CA SER A 19 -4.51 -13.51 -19.84
C SER A 19 -5.83 -14.27 -19.93
N LEU A 20 -6.50 -14.53 -18.79
CA LEU A 20 -7.84 -15.13 -18.74
C LEU A 20 -8.88 -14.32 -19.51
N LEU A 21 -8.75 -12.99 -19.57
CA LEU A 21 -9.69 -12.13 -20.31
C LEU A 21 -9.63 -12.38 -21.82
N HIS A 22 -8.48 -12.80 -22.34
CA HIS A 22 -8.30 -13.10 -23.77
C HIS A 22 -8.67 -14.55 -24.13
N ALA A 23 -8.79 -15.44 -23.14
CA ALA A 23 -9.23 -16.81 -23.36
C ALA A 23 -10.74 -16.88 -23.62
N SER A 24 -11.17 -17.87 -24.42
CA SER A 24 -12.58 -18.16 -24.66
C SER A 24 -13.29 -18.63 -23.39
N TYR A 25 -14.54 -18.19 -23.19
CA TYR A 25 -15.37 -18.42 -22.00
C TYR A 25 -15.30 -19.86 -21.43
N SER A 26 -15.45 -20.87 -22.30
CA SER A 26 -15.44 -22.29 -21.90
C SER A 26 -14.16 -22.78 -21.22
N TYR A 27 -13.02 -22.11 -21.43
CA TYR A 27 -11.72 -22.52 -20.88
C TYR A 27 -11.27 -21.66 -19.70
N ARG A 28 -12.01 -20.60 -19.35
CA ARG A 28 -11.61 -19.66 -18.28
C ARG A 28 -11.64 -20.29 -16.90
N CYS A 29 -12.59 -21.19 -16.63
CA CYS A 29 -12.66 -21.89 -15.34
C CYS A 29 -11.52 -22.91 -15.17
N SER A 30 -11.22 -23.72 -16.18
CA SER A 30 -10.09 -24.67 -16.12
C SER A 30 -8.76 -23.93 -16.01
N MET A 31 -8.58 -22.90 -16.83
CA MET A 31 -7.37 -22.07 -16.82
C MET A 31 -7.21 -21.32 -15.48
N SER A 32 -8.29 -20.82 -14.86
CA SER A 32 -8.22 -20.17 -13.53
C SER A 32 -7.72 -21.09 -12.42
N ARG A 33 -7.90 -22.42 -12.55
CA ARG A 33 -7.43 -23.42 -11.59
C ARG A 33 -6.01 -23.90 -11.87
N GLU A 34 -5.56 -23.80 -13.12
CA GLU A 34 -4.23 -24.24 -13.53
C GLU A 34 -3.13 -23.19 -13.34
N LEU A 35 -3.47 -21.89 -13.34
CA LEU A 35 -2.50 -20.82 -13.11
C LEU A 35 -2.26 -20.60 -11.61
N GLU A 36 -1.03 -20.87 -11.15
CA GLU A 36 -0.62 -20.67 -9.75
C GLU A 36 -0.70 -19.19 -9.33
N GLU A 37 -0.39 -18.23 -10.23
CA GLU A 37 -0.52 -16.79 -9.94
C GLU A 37 -1.96 -16.37 -9.58
N CYS A 38 -2.99 -17.03 -10.15
CA CYS A 38 -4.38 -16.70 -9.86
C CYS A 38 -4.82 -17.13 -8.44
N HIS A 39 -4.08 -18.06 -7.82
CA HIS A 39 -4.35 -18.56 -6.47
C HIS A 39 -3.58 -17.78 -5.39
N GLU A 40 -2.39 -17.27 -5.73
CA GLU A 40 -1.51 -16.65 -4.74
C GLU A 40 -1.91 -15.22 -4.35
N ILE A 41 -2.59 -14.45 -5.21
CA ILE A 41 -2.74 -12.99 -5.00
C ILE A 41 -3.69 -12.64 -3.82
N ILE A 42 -4.70 -13.47 -3.49
CA ILE A 42 -5.67 -13.18 -2.40
C ILE A 42 -6.23 -14.47 -1.77
N ASN A 43 -5.47 -15.07 -0.84
CA ASN A 43 -5.77 -16.38 -0.25
C ASN A 43 -7.10 -16.49 0.54
N PHE A 44 -7.85 -15.39 0.71
CA PHE A 44 -9.15 -15.42 1.39
C PHE A 44 -10.31 -15.76 0.46
N PHE A 45 -10.28 -15.29 -0.80
CA PHE A 45 -11.30 -15.57 -1.83
C PHE A 45 -10.69 -15.47 -3.24
N ASN A 46 -10.65 -16.59 -3.97
CA ASN A 46 -10.29 -16.60 -5.39
C ASN A 46 -11.41 -15.98 -6.22
N TYR A 47 -11.32 -14.68 -6.47
CA TYR A 47 -12.32 -13.95 -7.27
C TYR A 47 -12.51 -14.55 -8.66
N PHE A 48 -11.43 -14.96 -9.34
CA PHE A 48 -11.51 -15.54 -10.69
C PHE A 48 -12.21 -16.90 -10.70
N GLU A 49 -11.94 -17.75 -9.71
CA GLU A 49 -12.62 -19.04 -9.57
C GLU A 49 -14.09 -18.85 -9.18
N LEU A 50 -14.37 -17.96 -8.23
CA LEU A 50 -15.74 -17.60 -7.85
C LEU A 50 -16.54 -17.09 -9.05
N MET A 51 -15.94 -16.20 -9.86
CA MET A 51 -16.60 -15.59 -11.00
C MET A 51 -16.81 -16.57 -12.16
N TYR A 52 -15.77 -17.28 -12.59
CA TYR A 52 -15.84 -18.13 -13.80
C TYR A 52 -16.29 -19.57 -13.52
N CYS A 53 -15.98 -20.15 -12.34
CA CYS A 53 -16.36 -21.53 -12.03
C CYS A 53 -17.67 -21.65 -11.24
N TYR A 54 -17.94 -20.77 -10.28
CA TYR A 54 -19.16 -20.85 -9.46
C TYR A 54 -20.34 -20.06 -10.05
N LEU A 55 -20.08 -18.85 -10.56
CA LEU A 55 -21.10 -18.01 -11.21
C LEU A 55 -21.36 -18.39 -12.69
N ARG A 56 -20.49 -19.23 -13.28
CA ARG A 56 -20.58 -19.78 -14.65
C ARG A 56 -20.96 -18.74 -15.71
N ILE A 57 -20.11 -17.71 -15.83
CA ILE A 57 -20.29 -16.63 -16.80
C ILE A 57 -19.85 -17.11 -18.19
N ASP A 58 -20.82 -17.55 -19.00
CA ASP A 58 -20.58 -18.03 -20.36
C ASP A 58 -20.86 -16.95 -21.45
N ASP A 59 -21.52 -15.84 -21.09
CA ASP A 59 -21.94 -14.76 -22.01
C ASP A 59 -21.24 -13.41 -21.78
N ARG A 60 -20.98 -12.66 -22.86
CA ARG A 60 -20.39 -11.30 -22.80
C ARG A 60 -21.23 -10.32 -21.97
N ALA A 61 -22.55 -10.44 -22.03
CA ALA A 61 -23.47 -9.57 -21.30
C ALA A 61 -23.41 -9.82 -19.78
N MET A 62 -23.33 -11.10 -19.38
CA MET A 62 -23.21 -11.51 -17.98
C MET A 62 -21.84 -11.09 -17.40
N GLU A 63 -20.77 -11.19 -18.19
CA GLU A 63 -19.44 -10.71 -17.80
C GLU A 63 -19.44 -9.19 -17.57
N SER A 64 -20.02 -8.43 -18.51
CA SER A 64 -20.11 -6.96 -18.40
C SER A 64 -20.95 -6.54 -17.18
N PHE A 65 -22.06 -7.24 -16.92
CA PHE A 65 -22.88 -7.02 -15.74
C PHE A 65 -22.14 -7.34 -14.44
N ALA A 66 -21.39 -8.45 -14.39
CA ALA A 66 -20.60 -8.83 -13.22
C ALA A 66 -19.49 -7.81 -12.92
N PHE A 67 -18.78 -7.31 -13.94
CA PHE A 67 -17.79 -6.24 -13.77
C PHE A 67 -18.42 -4.95 -13.27
N PHE A 68 -19.58 -4.56 -13.81
CA PHE A 68 -20.30 -3.37 -13.35
C PHE A 68 -20.75 -3.51 -11.88
N LEU A 69 -21.28 -4.68 -11.51
CA LEU A 69 -21.68 -4.98 -10.15
C LEU A 69 -20.49 -4.98 -9.19
N LEU A 70 -19.34 -5.55 -9.59
CA LEU A 70 -18.12 -5.51 -8.79
C LEU A 70 -17.58 -4.08 -8.63
N LEU A 71 -17.64 -3.27 -9.68
CA LEU A 71 -17.27 -1.87 -9.61
C LEU A 71 -18.17 -1.12 -8.62
N LEU A 72 -19.50 -1.32 -8.69
CA LEU A 72 -20.44 -0.74 -7.74
C LEU A 72 -20.17 -1.20 -6.30
N ALA A 73 -19.89 -2.50 -6.10
CA ALA A 73 -19.54 -3.05 -4.80
C ALA A 73 -18.24 -2.45 -4.25
N SER A 74 -17.23 -2.24 -5.09
CA SER A 74 -15.97 -1.60 -4.70
C SER A 74 -16.18 -0.13 -4.29
N LEU A 75 -17.03 0.62 -5.00
CA LEU A 75 -17.39 1.99 -4.64
C LEU A 75 -18.16 2.02 -3.31
N ALA A 76 -19.13 1.12 -3.13
CA ALA A 76 -19.87 1.00 -1.87
C ALA A 76 -18.94 0.66 -0.70
N TYR A 77 -17.96 -0.23 -0.91
CA TYR A 77 -16.94 -0.56 0.08
C TYR A 77 -16.06 0.64 0.44
N LEU A 78 -15.59 1.42 -0.55
CA LEU A 78 -14.82 2.63 -0.31
C LEU A 78 -15.61 3.67 0.50
N LEU A 79 -16.90 3.86 0.19
CA LEU A 79 -17.77 4.74 0.96
C LEU A 79 -17.96 4.26 2.40
N LEU A 80 -18.18 2.95 2.58
CA LEU A 80 -18.32 2.35 3.91
C LEU A 80 -17.05 2.54 4.73
N MET A 81 -15.87 2.34 4.12
CA MET A 81 -14.59 2.58 4.78
C MET A 81 -14.39 4.05 5.15
N SER A 82 -14.81 4.99 4.30
CA SER A 82 -14.78 6.42 4.63
C SER A 82 -15.62 6.72 5.87
N ILE A 83 -16.85 6.19 5.94
CA ILE A 83 -17.74 6.35 7.09
C ILE A 83 -17.11 5.75 8.36
N VAL A 84 -16.50 4.57 8.27
CA VAL A 84 -15.81 3.94 9.40
C VAL A 84 -14.62 4.78 9.88
N VAL A 85 -13.83 5.34 8.96
CA VAL A 85 -12.71 6.22 9.30
C VAL A 85 -13.19 7.46 10.05
N ASP A 86 -14.26 8.10 9.56
CA ASP A 86 -14.79 9.32 10.17
C ASP A 86 -15.39 9.07 11.55
N HIS A 87 -16.11 7.96 11.74
CA HIS A 87 -16.79 7.65 13.01
C HIS A 87 -15.94 6.94 14.05
N PHE A 88 -14.92 6.18 13.66
CA PHE A 88 -14.12 5.37 14.57
C PHE A 88 -12.66 5.84 14.61
N LEU A 89 -11.98 5.90 13.46
CA LEU A 89 -10.53 6.16 13.43
C LEU A 89 -10.20 7.58 13.91
N THR A 90 -10.87 8.60 13.35
CA THR A 90 -10.65 10.01 13.70
C THR A 90 -10.83 10.32 15.19
N PRO A 91 -11.95 9.92 15.85
CA PRO A 91 -12.10 10.18 17.29
C PRO A 91 -11.12 9.37 18.13
N THR A 92 -10.79 8.12 17.76
CA THR A 92 -9.80 7.32 18.50
C THR A 92 -8.41 7.96 18.45
N VAL A 93 -7.96 8.43 17.28
CA VAL A 93 -6.67 9.13 17.15
C VAL A 93 -6.68 10.42 17.96
N LYS A 94 -7.78 11.17 17.98
CA LYS A 94 -7.92 12.39 18.79
C LYS A 94 -7.82 12.11 20.30
N ILE A 95 -8.51 11.08 20.80
CA ILE A 95 -8.43 10.68 22.20
C ILE A 95 -7.00 10.25 22.56
N LEU A 96 -6.36 9.47 21.68
CA LEU A 96 -4.98 9.02 21.90
C LEU A 96 -4.00 10.19 21.91
N ALA A 97 -4.16 11.17 21.01
CA ALA A 97 -3.38 12.39 20.98
C ALA A 97 -3.51 13.21 22.27
N LEU A 98 -4.73 13.31 22.82
CA LEU A 98 -4.98 14.00 24.10
C LEU A 98 -4.32 13.27 25.28
N ASN A 99 -4.43 11.94 25.32
CA ASN A 99 -3.79 11.12 26.37
C ASN A 99 -2.26 11.24 26.35
N LEU A 100 -1.68 11.26 25.15
CA LEU A 100 -0.24 11.44 24.95
C LEU A 100 0.19 12.92 25.02
N ARG A 101 -0.76 13.85 25.19
CA ARG A 101 -0.54 15.30 25.20
C ARG A 101 0.28 15.79 24.00
N LEU A 102 -0.09 15.30 22.81
CA LEU A 102 0.48 15.67 21.51
C LEU A 102 -0.36 16.78 20.87
N ASN A 103 0.28 17.64 20.07
CA ASN A 103 -0.43 18.59 19.21
C ASN A 103 -1.09 17.85 18.02
N GLU A 104 -2.17 18.40 17.46
CA GLU A 104 -2.92 17.78 16.35
C GLU A 104 -2.02 17.50 15.13
N TYR A 105 -1.09 18.42 14.82
CA TYR A 105 -0.09 18.22 13.76
C TYR A 105 0.78 16.97 14.00
N PHE A 106 1.34 16.84 15.20
CA PHE A 106 2.21 15.71 15.54
C PHE A 106 1.46 14.39 15.63
N ALA A 107 0.21 14.41 16.10
CA ALA A 107 -0.66 13.24 16.08
C ALA A 107 -0.92 12.74 14.65
N GLY A 108 -1.10 13.65 13.69
CA GLY A 108 -1.21 13.31 12.26
C GLY A 108 0.07 12.70 11.69
N VAL A 109 1.21 13.33 11.93
CA VAL A 109 2.52 12.87 11.39
C VAL A 109 2.97 11.53 12.00
N THR A 110 2.50 11.18 13.20
CA THR A 110 2.92 9.96 13.91
C THR A 110 1.84 8.88 13.96
N LEU A 111 0.76 9.11 14.72
CA LEU A 111 -0.28 8.11 14.99
C LEU A 111 -1.03 7.72 13.71
N LEU A 112 -1.49 8.72 12.94
CA LEU A 112 -2.22 8.47 11.70
C LEU A 112 -1.31 7.82 10.64
N ALA A 113 -0.07 8.29 10.50
CA ALA A 113 0.91 7.70 9.61
C ALA A 113 1.22 6.23 9.95
N PHE A 114 1.34 5.90 11.23
CA PHE A 114 1.57 4.54 11.72
C PHE A 114 0.36 3.63 11.45
N CYS A 115 -0.86 4.11 11.71
CA CYS A 115 -2.10 3.37 11.41
C CYS A 115 -2.21 3.04 9.92
N ASN A 116 -1.91 3.98 9.04
CA ASN A 116 -1.97 3.79 7.59
C ASN A 116 -0.89 2.82 7.08
N SER A 117 0.31 2.83 7.66
CA SER A 117 1.43 1.99 7.21
C SER A 117 1.42 0.58 7.80
N SER A 118 0.68 0.36 8.90
CA SER A 118 0.55 -0.93 9.57
C SER A 118 0.02 -2.06 8.67
N PRO A 119 -1.12 -1.92 7.96
CA PRO A 119 -1.62 -2.99 7.08
C PRO A 119 -0.63 -3.30 5.95
N ASP A 120 0.02 -2.29 5.37
CA ASP A 120 1.06 -2.49 4.35
C ASP A 120 2.26 -3.25 4.91
N PHE A 121 2.70 -2.95 6.13
CA PHE A 121 3.79 -3.69 6.78
C PHE A 121 3.45 -5.17 6.96
N VAL A 122 2.24 -5.47 7.46
CA VAL A 122 1.78 -6.85 7.63
C VAL A 122 1.66 -7.55 6.27
N ALA A 123 1.11 -6.89 5.25
CA ALA A 123 0.98 -7.43 3.90
C ALA A 123 2.33 -7.74 3.24
N ASN A 124 3.33 -6.87 3.42
CA ASN A 124 4.68 -7.06 2.89
C ASN A 124 5.45 -8.20 3.59
N LEU A 125 5.09 -8.54 4.83
CA LEU A 125 5.66 -9.68 5.56
C LEU A 125 5.06 -11.03 5.10
N MET A 126 3.91 -11.01 4.43
CA MET A 126 3.25 -12.23 3.99
C MET A 126 4.11 -12.98 2.95
N PRO A 127 4.21 -14.32 3.03
CA PRO A 127 5.03 -15.13 2.11
C PRO A 127 4.69 -14.92 0.63
N ILE A 128 3.43 -14.58 0.36
CA ILE A 128 2.87 -14.29 -0.97
C ILE A 128 3.63 -13.15 -1.66
N ARG A 129 4.11 -12.16 -0.91
CA ARG A 129 4.78 -10.99 -1.48
C ARG A 129 6.27 -11.20 -1.73
N LYS A 130 6.85 -12.36 -1.35
CA LYS A 130 8.28 -12.68 -1.49
C LYS A 130 8.78 -12.75 -2.94
N ARG A 131 7.90 -13.06 -3.90
CA ARG A 131 8.25 -13.18 -5.33
C ARG A 131 8.01 -11.90 -6.13
N GLY A 132 7.34 -10.90 -5.56
CA GLY A 132 6.97 -9.66 -6.25
C GLY A 132 8.04 -8.56 -6.14
N ALA A 133 7.96 -7.56 -7.02
CA ALA A 133 8.77 -6.34 -6.99
C ALA A 133 8.33 -5.40 -5.83
N LEU A 134 8.55 -5.87 -4.60
CA LEU A 134 8.19 -5.21 -3.35
C LEU A 134 8.67 -3.77 -3.28
N PHE A 135 9.94 -3.56 -3.61
CA PHE A 135 10.61 -2.27 -3.50
C PHE A 135 9.94 -1.18 -4.35
N THR A 136 9.73 -1.45 -5.64
CA THR A 136 9.14 -0.49 -6.58
C THR A 136 7.67 -0.24 -6.26
N CYS A 137 6.93 -1.26 -5.83
CA CYS A 137 5.53 -1.10 -5.42
C CYS A 137 5.38 -0.22 -4.18
N VAL A 138 6.20 -0.44 -3.15
CA VAL A 138 6.12 0.34 -1.89
C VAL A 138 6.47 1.81 -2.15
N ILE A 139 7.57 2.07 -2.87
CA ILE A 139 7.97 3.44 -3.21
C ILE A 139 6.91 4.13 -4.07
N GLY A 140 6.37 3.43 -5.08
CA GLY A 140 5.31 3.95 -5.92
C GLY A 140 4.05 4.31 -5.13
N ASN A 141 3.64 3.47 -4.19
CA ASN A 141 2.49 3.74 -3.32
C ASN A 141 2.73 4.97 -2.44
N SER A 142 3.89 5.05 -1.78
CA SER A 142 4.22 6.21 -0.93
C SER A 142 4.26 7.52 -1.72
N LEU A 143 4.85 7.51 -2.92
CA LEU A 143 4.87 8.68 -3.81
C LEU A 143 3.46 9.08 -4.28
N ALA A 144 2.62 8.10 -4.61
CA ALA A 144 1.24 8.36 -5.00
C ALA A 144 0.46 9.03 -3.86
N VAL A 145 0.58 8.55 -2.63
CA VAL A 145 -0.08 9.17 -1.46
C VAL A 145 0.45 10.59 -1.22
N LEU A 146 1.76 10.81 -1.28
CA LEU A 146 2.34 12.14 -1.08
C LEU A 146 1.88 13.14 -2.15
N LEU A 147 1.95 12.77 -3.43
CA LEU A 147 1.67 13.67 -4.55
C LEU A 147 0.17 13.82 -4.81
N VAL A 148 -0.57 12.71 -4.88
CA VAL A 148 -2.00 12.72 -5.20
C VAL A 148 -2.82 13.17 -4.01
N CYS A 149 -2.71 12.50 -2.86
CA CYS A 149 -3.51 12.87 -1.69
C CYS A 149 -3.06 14.21 -1.13
N GLY A 150 -1.75 14.42 -0.95
CA GLY A 150 -1.22 15.70 -0.46
C GLY A 150 -1.53 16.86 -1.40
N GLY A 151 -1.35 16.68 -2.71
CA GLY A 151 -1.68 17.69 -3.71
C GLY A 151 -3.18 18.01 -3.77
N MET A 152 -4.04 17.01 -3.68
CA MET A 152 -5.50 17.19 -3.66
C MET A 152 -5.96 17.98 -2.42
N ILE A 153 -5.39 17.71 -1.25
CA ILE A 153 -5.70 18.47 -0.02
C ILE A 153 -5.31 19.94 -0.18
N CYS A 154 -4.09 20.20 -0.70
CA CYS A 154 -3.61 21.57 -0.94
C CYS A 154 -4.49 22.32 -1.95
N PHE A 155 -5.01 21.62 -2.97
CA PHE A 155 -5.88 22.19 -3.98
C PHE A 155 -7.30 22.48 -3.46
N LEU A 156 -7.89 21.54 -2.70
CA LEU A 156 -9.28 21.66 -2.24
C LEU A 156 -9.44 22.63 -1.06
N ARG A 157 -8.49 22.66 -0.14
CA ARG A 157 -8.57 23.44 1.09
C ARG A 157 -7.18 24.01 1.41
N PRO A 158 -6.81 25.19 0.89
CA PRO A 158 -5.54 25.81 1.28
C PRO A 158 -5.55 26.12 2.78
N PHE A 159 -4.55 25.64 3.50
CA PHE A 159 -4.38 25.84 4.94
C PHE A 159 -3.07 26.57 5.23
N LYS A 160 -3.03 27.32 6.34
CA LYS A 160 -1.80 27.99 6.78
C LYS A 160 -0.94 26.97 7.51
N ILE A 161 0.29 26.82 7.05
CA ILE A 161 1.23 25.82 7.54
C ILE A 161 2.30 26.49 8.41
N ASP A 162 2.65 25.86 9.53
CA ASP A 162 3.82 26.25 10.31
C ASP A 162 5.09 25.92 9.52
N GLY A 163 5.80 26.98 9.11
CA GLY A 163 6.95 26.88 8.22
C GLY A 163 8.10 26.08 8.83
N HIS A 164 8.36 26.22 10.13
CA HIS A 164 9.48 25.56 10.81
C HIS A 164 9.36 24.02 10.73
N SER A 165 8.29 23.45 11.30
CA SER A 165 8.11 21.99 11.35
C SER A 165 7.93 21.39 9.96
N THR A 166 7.36 22.13 9.01
CA THR A 166 7.18 21.64 7.63
C THR A 166 8.47 21.63 6.84
N VAL A 167 9.29 22.68 6.95
CA VAL A 167 10.61 22.72 6.31
C VAL A 167 11.51 21.64 6.88
N GLN A 168 11.47 21.41 8.20
CA GLN A 168 12.18 20.32 8.84
C GLN A 168 11.76 18.95 8.26
N ASN A 169 10.46 18.68 8.19
CA ASN A 169 9.96 17.41 7.66
C ASN A 169 10.27 17.22 6.17
N LEU A 170 10.19 18.28 5.38
CA LEU A 170 10.56 18.25 3.97
C LEU A 170 12.07 18.00 3.79
N LEU A 171 12.91 18.62 4.62
CA LEU A 171 14.36 18.42 4.60
C LEU A 171 14.70 16.95 4.88
N PHE A 172 14.11 16.36 5.93
CA PHE A 172 14.30 14.96 6.24
C PHE A 172 13.81 14.02 5.13
N LEU A 173 12.70 14.36 4.47
CA LEU A 173 12.21 13.60 3.31
C LEU A 173 13.22 13.64 2.15
N VAL A 174 13.74 14.81 1.79
CA VAL A 174 14.72 14.96 0.71
C VAL A 174 16.01 14.20 1.06
N LEU A 175 16.50 14.32 2.30
CA LEU A 175 17.66 13.57 2.77
C LEU A 175 17.42 12.05 2.75
N ALA A 176 16.22 11.58 3.10
CA ALA A 176 15.88 10.16 3.03
C ALA A 176 15.92 9.64 1.59
N ILE A 177 15.38 10.40 0.64
CA ILE A 177 15.38 10.04 -0.78
C ILE A 177 16.81 10.03 -1.33
N ASP A 178 17.61 11.04 -1.00
CA ASP A 178 19.00 11.14 -1.44
C ASP A 178 19.85 10.00 -0.87
N LEU A 179 19.69 9.68 0.42
CA LEU A 179 20.33 8.53 1.06
C LEU A 179 19.91 7.22 0.38
N LEU A 180 18.61 7.04 0.12
CA LEU A 180 18.09 5.86 -0.56
C LEU A 180 18.70 5.74 -1.98
N HIS A 181 18.74 6.83 -2.72
CA HIS A 181 19.33 6.87 -4.07
C HIS A 181 20.82 6.53 -4.04
N PHE A 182 21.59 7.08 -3.09
CA PHE A 182 22.99 6.78 -2.91
C PHE A 182 23.26 5.29 -2.63
N LEU A 183 22.42 4.66 -1.81
CA LEU A 183 22.52 3.23 -1.49
C LEU A 183 22.25 2.36 -2.73
N ILE A 184 21.19 2.66 -3.50
CA ILE A 184 20.85 1.90 -4.71
C ILE A 184 21.93 2.02 -5.78
N VAL A 185 22.55 3.19 -5.92
CA VAL A 185 23.61 3.41 -6.93
C VAL A 185 24.92 2.73 -6.54
N SER A 186 25.18 2.54 -5.24
CA SER A 186 26.42 1.90 -4.76
C SER A 186 26.46 0.39 -5.00
N GLU A 187 25.36 -0.32 -4.80
CA GLU A 187 25.27 -1.77 -4.99
C GLU A 187 23.98 -2.18 -5.69
N GLU A 188 24.06 -3.08 -6.69
CA GLU A 188 22.87 -3.63 -7.38
C GLU A 188 21.97 -4.50 -6.46
N LYS A 189 22.43 -4.81 -5.24
CA LYS A 189 21.71 -5.65 -4.28
C LYS A 189 21.68 -4.98 -2.91
N VAL A 190 20.48 -4.88 -2.36
CA VAL A 190 20.30 -4.30 -1.02
C VAL A 190 20.86 -5.22 0.05
N SER A 191 21.91 -4.77 0.74
CA SER A 191 22.54 -5.50 1.85
C SER A 191 21.80 -5.27 3.17
N ARG A 192 21.94 -6.21 4.12
CA ARG A 192 21.36 -6.07 5.48
C ARG A 192 21.89 -4.83 6.19
N ALA A 193 23.13 -4.42 5.90
CA ALA A 193 23.74 -3.22 6.45
C ALA A 193 23.00 -1.96 5.99
N GLU A 194 22.63 -1.88 4.71
CA GLU A 194 21.93 -0.73 4.13
C GLU A 194 20.51 -0.58 4.69
N CYS A 195 19.79 -1.70 4.86
CA CYS A 195 18.52 -1.71 5.59
C CYS A 195 18.68 -1.17 7.02
N SER A 196 19.76 -1.53 7.71
CA SER A 196 20.00 -1.04 9.08
C SER A 196 20.28 0.46 9.13
N ILE A 197 20.98 1.00 8.13
CA ILE A 197 21.26 2.44 8.00
C ILE A 197 19.95 3.22 7.77
N LEU A 198 19.12 2.76 6.83
CA LEU A 198 17.81 3.37 6.55
C LEU A 198 16.89 3.34 7.77
N LEU A 199 16.87 2.21 8.50
CA LEU A 199 16.10 2.08 9.74
C LEU A 199 16.63 3.05 10.82
N CYS A 200 17.94 3.15 10.97
CA CYS A 200 18.56 4.08 11.92
C CYS A 200 18.21 5.53 11.58
N PHE A 201 18.27 5.91 10.29
CA PHE A 201 17.86 7.24 9.82
C PHE A 201 16.40 7.55 10.17
N TYR A 202 15.49 6.60 9.97
CA TYR A 202 14.09 6.74 10.36
C TYR A 202 13.91 6.93 11.88
N VAL A 203 14.64 6.18 12.70
CA VAL A 203 14.60 6.34 14.17
C VAL A 203 15.13 7.71 14.59
N ILE A 204 16.21 8.21 13.98
CA ILE A 204 16.74 9.55 14.24
C ILE A 204 15.69 10.60 13.87
N PHE A 205 15.06 10.49 12.70
CA PHE A 205 13.98 11.38 12.29
C PHE A 205 12.84 11.44 13.32
N LEU A 206 12.41 10.28 13.84
CA LEU A 206 11.38 10.23 14.88
C LEU A 206 11.83 10.90 16.18
N ILE A 207 13.06 10.63 16.65
CA ILE A 207 13.60 11.24 17.88
C ILE A 207 13.67 12.75 17.74
N VAL A 208 14.15 13.26 16.61
CA VAL A 208 14.26 14.71 16.36
C VAL A 208 12.88 15.36 16.34
N ASN A 209 11.89 14.74 15.68
CA ASN A 209 10.51 15.25 15.68
C ASN A 209 9.89 15.26 17.09
N ILE A 210 10.10 14.20 17.86
CA ILE A 210 9.61 14.12 19.24
C ILE A 210 10.30 15.17 20.12
N ALA A 211 11.61 15.37 19.95
CA ALA A 211 12.37 16.37 20.67
C ALA A 211 11.87 17.80 20.36
N ASP A 212 11.62 18.12 19.08
CA ASP A 212 11.05 19.41 18.67
C ASP A 212 9.69 19.67 19.32
N LEU A 213 8.80 18.65 19.32
CA LEU A 213 7.52 18.72 20.01
C LEU A 213 7.69 18.99 21.52
N LEU A 214 8.60 18.28 22.18
CA LEU A 214 8.87 18.49 23.61
C LEU A 214 9.38 19.90 23.87
N LEU A 215 10.28 20.41 23.02
CA LEU A 215 10.86 21.74 23.14
C LEU A 215 9.75 22.81 23.02
N ILE A 216 8.88 22.72 22.02
CA ILE A 216 7.73 23.61 21.85
C ILE A 216 6.83 23.59 23.09
N LYS A 217 6.57 22.40 23.63
CA LYS A 217 5.75 22.24 24.83
C LYS A 217 6.40 22.82 26.09
N TYR A 218 7.72 22.78 26.19
CA TYR A 218 8.48 23.39 27.29
C TYR A 218 8.55 24.92 27.16
N THR A 219 8.60 25.48 25.95
CA THR A 219 8.66 26.93 25.71
C THR A 219 7.31 27.64 25.93
N ILE A 220 6.18 26.93 25.81
CA ILE A 220 4.83 27.50 26.01
C ILE A 220 4.41 27.52 27.51
N LYS A 221 5.24 27.00 28.41
CA LYS A 221 4.99 26.99 29.86
C LYS A 221 5.68 28.15 30.57
#